data_AF-A0A6M5FPD2-F1
#
_entry.id   AF-A0A6M5FPD2-F1
#
_cell.length_a   1.000
_cell.length_b   1.000
_cell.length_c   1.000
_cell.angle_alpha   90.00
_cell.angle_beta   90.00
_cell.angle_gamma   90.00
#
_symmetry.space_group_name_H-M   'P 1'
#
loop_
_entity.id
_entity.type
_entity.pdbx_description
1 polymer ?
#
loop_
_entity_poly.entity_id
_entity_poly.type
_entity_poly.pdbx_seq_one_letter_code
_entity_poly.pdbx_strand_id
1 'polypeptide(L)' 'MNKKAIEIMAGSTVLVEYGIPDNYVPFKVRAVYATESKVVLTAESKVGNETFVLRPEEELLVLP' A
#
# COMPACT_ATOMS: atom_id res chain seq x y z
N MET A 1 8.05 19.30 5.29
CA MET A 1 8.74 18.02 5.08
C MET A 1 8.55 17.60 3.63
N ASN A 2 9.63 17.43 2.86
CA ASN A 2 9.54 16.88 1.51
C ASN A 2 9.07 15.42 1.61
N LYS A 3 7.76 15.17 1.44
CA LYS A 3 7.24 13.83 1.17
C LYS A 3 7.74 13.46 -0.23
N LYS A 4 8.93 12.84 -0.34
CA LYS A 4 9.35 12.25 -1.61
C LYS A 4 8.35 11.16 -1.94
N ALA A 5 7.73 11.24 -3.12
CA ALA A 5 7.03 10.11 -3.69
C ALA A 5 8.03 8.96 -3.76
N ILE A 6 7.72 7.84 -3.10
CA ILE A 6 8.51 6.63 -3.16
C ILE A 6 7.77 5.63 -4.04
N GLU A 7 8.54 4.93 -4.88
CA GLU A 7 7.99 3.87 -5.71
C GLU A 7 7.64 2.66 -4.82
N ILE A 8 6.40 2.19 -4.91
CA ILE A 8 5.98 0.96 -4.23
C ILE A 8 6.37 -0.21 -5.12
N MET A 9 7.16 -1.14 -4.58
CA MET A 9 7.66 -2.31 -5.30
C MET A 9 7.22 -3.61 -4.63
N ALA A 10 7.34 -4.72 -5.35
CA ALA A 10 7.24 -6.03 -4.72
C ALA A 10 8.31 -6.16 -3.61
N GLY A 11 7.91 -6.65 -2.45
CA GLY A 11 8.73 -6.72 -1.24
C GLY A 11 8.60 -5.53 -0.29
N SER A 12 8.08 -4.38 -0.75
CA SER A 12 7.77 -3.23 0.12
C SER A 12 6.73 -3.59 1.18
N THR A 13 6.76 -2.89 2.31
CA THR A 13 5.73 -3.00 3.34
C THR A 13 4.88 -1.73 3.35
N VAL A 14 3.58 -1.88 3.11
CA VAL A 14 2.60 -0.80 3.22
C VAL A 14 1.83 -0.94 4.53
N LEU A 15 1.50 0.20 5.14
CA LEU A 15 0.69 0.27 6.34
C LEU A 15 -0.72 0.66 5.94
N VAL A 16 -1.70 -0.18 6.29
CA VAL A 16 -3.10 0.03 5.95
C VAL A 16 -3.89 0.17 7.24
N GLU A 17 -4.66 1.25 7.34
CA GLU A 17 -5.55 1.49 8.48
C GLU A 17 -6.72 0.51 8.43
N TYR A 18 -6.97 -0.21 9.52
CA TYR A 18 -7.95 -1.30 9.56
C TYR A 18 -8.87 -1.20 10.77
N GLY A 19 -10.17 -1.05 10.51
CA GLY A 19 -11.21 -1.03 11.55
C GLY A 19 -11.34 0.34 12.23
N ILE A 20 -10.59 0.56 13.30
CA ILE A 20 -10.63 1.81 14.08
C ILE A 20 -9.54 2.79 13.64
N PRO A 21 -9.73 4.10 13.87
CA PRO A 21 -8.72 5.09 13.55
C PRO A 21 -7.35 4.79 14.18
N ASP A 22 -6.28 5.10 13.46
CA ASP A 22 -4.87 4.93 13.85
C ASP A 22 -4.40 3.48 14.07
N ASN A 23 -5.23 2.48 13.73
CA ASN A 23 -4.85 1.07 13.76
C ASN A 23 -4.28 0.61 12.43
N TYR A 24 -2.95 0.72 12.26
CA TYR A 24 -2.27 0.35 11.03
C TYR A 24 -1.74 -1.09 11.07
N VAL A 25 -2.10 -1.87 10.05
CA VAL A 25 -1.63 -3.24 9.84
C VAL A 25 -0.60 -3.27 8.72
N PRO A 26 0.56 -3.94 8.92
CA PRO A 26 1.56 -4.08 7.87
C PRO A 26 1.18 -5.16 6.86
N PHE A 27 1.22 -4.79 5.58
CA PHE A 27 1.03 -5.68 4.44
C PHE A 27 2.30 -5.70 3.59
N LYS A 28 2.78 -6.90 3.29
CA LYS A 28 3.92 -7.12 2.40
C LYS A 28 3.44 -7.21 0.96
N VAL A 29 3.89 -6.28 0.12
CA VAL A 29 3.50 -6.22 -1.29
C VAL A 29 4.13 -7.39 -2.06
N ARG A 30 3.29 -8.10 -2.82
CA ARG A 30 3.68 -9.25 -3.65
C ARG A 30 3.85 -8.87 -5.11
N ALA A 31 2.95 -8.03 -5.60
CA ALA A 31 2.97 -7.53 -6.97
C ALA A 31 2.33 -6.15 -7.03
N VAL A 32 2.79 -5.37 -8.00
CA VAL A 32 2.33 -4.02 -8.29
C VAL A 32 2.00 -3.96 -9.77
N TYR A 33 0.79 -3.51 -10.09
CA TYR A 33 0.33 -3.28 -11.46
C TYR A 33 -0.09 -1.82 -11.58
N ALA A 34 0.58 -1.05 -12.43
CA ALA A 34 0.25 0.35 -12.67
C ALA A 34 -0.39 0.53 -14.05
N THR A 35 -1.43 1.35 -14.12
CA THR A 35 -1.99 1.89 -15.37
C THR A 35 -1.89 3.42 -15.35
N GLU A 36 -2.26 4.07 -16.45
CA GLU A 36 -2.29 5.55 -16.52
C GLU A 36 -3.20 6.20 -15.47
N SER A 37 -4.17 5.47 -14.93
CA SER A 37 -5.23 6.01 -14.07
C SER A 37 -5.27 5.44 -12.66
N LYS A 38 -4.50 4.39 -12.35
CA LYS A 38 -4.54 3.72 -11.04
C LYS A 38 -3.33 2.80 -10.81
N VAL A 39 -3.06 2.51 -9.55
CA VAL A 39 -2.10 1.48 -9.13
C VAL A 39 -2.85 0.39 -8.39
N VAL A 40 -2.57 -0.88 -8.71
CA VAL A 40 -3.14 -2.04 -8.03
C VAL A 40 -2.01 -2.77 -7.32
N LEU A 41 -2.18 -3.02 -6.03
CA LEU A 41 -1.24 -3.74 -5.17
C LEU A 41 -1.89 -5.02 -4.69
N THR A 42 -1.24 -6.17 -4.89
CA THR A 42 -1.59 -7.38 -4.16
C THR A 42 -0.61 -7.54 -3.01
N ALA A 43 -1.10 -7.65 -1.78
CA ALA A 43 -0.26 -7.73 -0.60
C ALA A 43 -0.78 -8.77 0.40
N GLU A 44 0.13 -9.31 1.21
CA GLU A 44 -0.15 -10.33 2.21
C GLU A 44 0.20 -9.81 3.61
N SER A 45 -0.64 -10.13 4.59
CA SER A 45 -0.39 -9.86 6.00
C SER A 45 -0.77 -11.06 6.85
N LYS A 46 -0.59 -10.95 8.17
CA LYS A 46 -1.04 -11.97 9.13
C LYS A 46 -2.56 -12.11 9.19
N VAL A 47 -3.30 -11.10 8.74
CA VAL A 47 -4.78 -11.10 8.78
C VAL A 47 -5.40 -11.55 7.45
N GLY A 48 -4.62 -11.64 6.37
CA GLY A 48 -5.08 -12.15 5.10
C GLY A 48 -4.31 -11.63 3.88
N ASN A 49 -4.79 -12.01 2.70
CA ASN A 49 -4.32 -11.49 1.42
C ASN A 49 -5.32 -10.46 0.91
N GLU A 50 -4.82 -9.32 0.45
CA GLU A 50 -5.67 -8.21 0.04
C GLU A 50 -5.15 -7.55 -1.23
N THR A 51 -6.10 -7.03 -2.02
CA THR A 51 -5.81 -6.30 -3.25
C THR A 51 -6.27 -4.86 -3.07
N PHE A 52 -5.32 -3.93 -3.05
CA PHE A 52 -5.58 -2.50 -2.93
C PHE A 52 -5.60 -1.87 -4.33
N VAL A 53 -6.58 -1.01 -4.59
CA VAL A 53 -6.65 -0.22 -5.82
C VAL A 53 -6.52 1.25 -5.42
N LEU A 54 -5.35 1.81 -5.70
CA LEU A 54 -5.00 3.19 -5.39
C LEU A 54 -5.30 4.09 -6.56
N ARG A 55 -6.07 5.13 -6.29
CA ARG A 55 -6.26 6.24 -7.22
C ARG A 55 -5.15 7.28 -7.06
N PRO A 56 -4.89 8.12 -8.08
CA PRO A 56 -3.85 9.15 -8.03
C PRO A 56 -3.96 10.11 -6.83
N GLU A 57 -5.17 10.32 -6.32
CA GLU A 57 -5.48 11.16 -5.17
C GLU A 57 -5.33 10.48 -3.80
N GLU A 58 -5.13 9.16 -3.75
CA GLU A 58 -5.04 8.40 -2.51
C GLU A 58 -3.58 8.31 -2.03
N GLU A 59 -3.35 8.56 -0.73
CA GLU A 59 -2.05 8.43 -0.10
C GLU A 59 -1.93 7.09 0.65
N LEU A 60 -0.75 6.48 0.61
CA LEU A 60 -0.40 5.33 1.45
C LEU A 60 0.82 5.64 2.31
N LEU A 61 0.81 5.08 3.51
CA LEU A 61 2.00 5.00 4.36
C LEU A 61 2.82 3.78 3.95
N VAL A 62 4.09 4.00 3.67
CA VAL A 62 5.02 2.94 3.27
C VAL A 62 6.22 2.98 4.21
N LEU A 63 6.62 1.81 4.70
CA LEU A 63 7.83 1.66 5.50
C LEU A 63 9.02 1.37 4.58
N PRO A 64 10.20 2.00 4.83
CA PRO A 64 11.42 1.74 4.09
C PRO A 64 11.95 0.31 4.28
#